data_AF-A0A2L2SYW1-F1
#
_entry.id   AF-A0A2L2SYW1-F1
#
_cell.length_a   1.000
_cell.length_b   1.000
_cell.length_c   1.000
_cell.angle_alpha   90.00
_cell.angle_beta   90.00
_cell.angle_gamma   90.00
#
_symmetry.space_group_name_H-M   'P 1'
#
loop_
_entity.id
_entity.type
_entity.pdbx_description
1 polymer ?
#
loop_
_entity_poly.entity_id
_entity_poly.type
_entity_poly.pdbx_seq_one_letter_code
_entity_poly.pdbx_strand_id
1 'polypeptide(L)'
;MSHASALTTTVQNSRLRLLNALRAESGPIMTFLVTAISSQGVSPLVRVRMTHVDLIKRSLDAGAHGIIVPMINTAEDARNVVQYAKFPPQGQRGQGSAFPGFAFGVDIPTYMAIANETLLTCLQIESKLGVENADAICAVPGVGPNDLALSILGYVPVKGDEPEFVNVIEKIVVAARKHDKWVGRLSNDGTSAKQHLDMFDTVALGYDVRAIQNWYFAELQVARSSQYDRSFK
;
A
#
# COMPACT_ATOMS: atom_id res chain seq x y z
N MET A 1 -33.46 10.42 -25.14
CA MET A 1 -33.21 11.43 -24.11
C MET A 1 -32.23 10.83 -23.11
N SER A 2 -31.01 11.37 -22.97
CA SER A 2 -30.07 10.88 -21.96
C SER A 2 -30.44 11.47 -20.61
N HIS A 3 -30.78 10.64 -19.64
CA HIS A 3 -31.02 11.09 -18.27
C HIS A 3 -29.68 11.39 -17.59
N ALA A 4 -29.66 12.47 -16.80
CA ALA A 4 -28.51 12.82 -15.99
C ALA A 4 -28.25 11.70 -14.97
N SER A 5 -27.09 11.06 -15.04
CA SER A 5 -26.65 10.05 -14.09
C SER A 5 -25.73 10.70 -13.06
N ALA A 6 -25.40 9.98 -11.99
CA ALA A 6 -24.38 10.42 -11.04
C ALA A 6 -23.02 10.73 -11.70
N LEU A 7 -22.79 10.23 -12.92
CA LEU A 7 -21.56 10.45 -13.70
C LEU A 7 -21.64 11.66 -14.67
N THR A 8 -22.84 12.10 -15.06
CA THR A 8 -23.03 13.19 -16.03
C THR A 8 -23.53 14.51 -15.43
N THR A 9 -23.89 14.52 -14.14
CA THR A 9 -24.31 15.74 -13.44
C THR A 9 -23.11 16.48 -12.83
N THR A 10 -22.78 17.66 -13.36
CA THR A 10 -21.83 18.59 -12.75
C THR A 10 -22.44 19.22 -11.50
N VAL A 11 -21.89 18.93 -10.32
CA VAL A 11 -22.43 19.43 -9.05
C VAL A 11 -21.78 20.76 -8.69
N GLN A 12 -22.49 21.88 -8.90
CA GLN A 12 -22.02 23.21 -8.48
C GLN A 12 -22.28 23.47 -6.99
N ASN A 13 -21.63 22.68 -6.14
CA ASN A 13 -21.69 22.84 -4.69
C ASN A 13 -20.26 23.01 -4.13
N SER A 14 -20.00 24.16 -3.50
CA SER A 14 -18.69 24.49 -2.93
C SER A 14 -18.26 23.59 -1.77
N ARG A 15 -19.19 22.88 -1.12
CA ARG A 15 -18.89 21.84 -0.11
C ARG A 15 -18.51 20.49 -0.70
N LEU A 16 -18.77 20.27 -2.00
CA LEU A 16 -18.46 19.03 -2.73
C LEU A 16 -17.22 19.17 -3.62
N ARG A 17 -16.32 20.13 -3.30
CA ARG A 17 -15.05 20.35 -4.02
C ARG A 17 -14.21 19.09 -4.15
N LEU A 18 -14.19 18.23 -3.13
CA LEU A 18 -13.49 16.94 -3.18
C LEU A 18 -14.08 16.01 -4.25
N LEU A 19 -15.40 15.89 -4.33
CA LEU A 19 -16.08 15.05 -5.31
C LEU A 19 -15.85 15.55 -6.74
N ASN A 20 -15.81 16.87 -6.94
CA ASN A 20 -15.53 17.47 -8.24
C ASN A 20 -14.05 17.32 -8.64
N ALA A 21 -13.12 17.45 -7.70
CA ALA A 21 -11.69 17.19 -7.91
C ALA A 21 -11.42 15.72 -8.27
N LEU A 22 -12.09 14.78 -7.58
CA LEU A 22 -12.06 13.34 -7.88
C LEU A 22 -12.58 13.05 -9.30
N ARG A 23 -13.68 13.70 -9.71
CA ARG A 23 -14.29 13.52 -11.04
C ARG A 23 -13.47 14.12 -12.19
N ALA A 24 -12.79 15.23 -11.92
CA ALA A 24 -11.99 15.93 -12.91
C ALA A 24 -10.53 15.46 -12.93
N GLU A 25 -10.18 14.39 -12.20
CA GLU A 25 -8.82 13.87 -12.00
C GLU A 25 -7.80 14.97 -11.63
N SER A 26 -8.28 16.08 -11.05
CA SER A 26 -7.52 17.31 -10.87
C SER A 26 -7.33 17.63 -9.39
N GLY A 27 -6.07 17.70 -8.95
CA GLY A 27 -5.69 18.15 -7.60
C GLY A 27 -5.54 17.05 -6.54
N PRO A 28 -5.04 17.38 -5.33
CA PRO A 28 -4.20 16.51 -4.51
C PRO A 28 -5.01 15.49 -3.67
N ILE A 29 -5.73 14.59 -4.34
CA ILE A 29 -6.50 13.50 -3.73
C ILE A 29 -5.64 12.76 -2.69
N MET A 30 -4.39 12.49 -3.03
CA MET A 30 -3.45 11.80 -2.15
C MET A 30 -3.23 12.55 -0.83
N THR A 31 -3.00 13.86 -0.87
CA THR A 31 -2.81 14.71 0.31
C THR A 31 -4.04 14.67 1.23
N PHE A 32 -5.24 14.78 0.65
CA PHE A 32 -6.48 14.70 1.43
C PHE A 32 -6.72 13.33 2.04
N LEU A 33 -6.49 12.25 1.29
CA LEU A 33 -6.65 10.88 1.79
C LEU A 33 -5.66 10.56 2.90
N VAL A 34 -4.38 10.92 2.71
CA VAL A 34 -3.33 10.75 3.72
C VAL A 34 -3.72 11.48 5.00
N THR A 35 -4.17 12.73 4.91
CA THR A 35 -4.58 13.52 6.07
C THR A 35 -5.82 12.94 6.75
N ALA A 36 -6.80 12.48 5.96
CA ALA A 36 -8.01 11.86 6.50
C ALA A 36 -7.67 10.59 7.28
N ILE A 37 -6.81 9.72 6.73
CA ILE A 37 -6.37 8.48 7.39
C ILE A 37 -5.55 8.80 8.65
N SER A 38 -4.58 9.71 8.57
CA SER A 38 -3.74 10.06 9.71
C SER A 38 -4.53 10.69 10.86
N SER A 39 -5.58 11.46 10.56
CA SER A 39 -6.48 12.03 11.56
C SER A 39 -7.24 10.99 12.38
N GLN A 40 -7.34 9.74 11.89
CA GLN A 40 -7.95 8.62 12.62
C GLN A 40 -6.94 7.85 13.49
N GLY A 41 -5.70 8.34 13.62
CA GLY A 41 -4.64 7.68 14.37
C GLY A 41 -4.02 6.48 13.66
N VAL A 42 -4.24 6.35 12.34
CA VAL A 42 -3.70 5.27 11.50
C VAL A 42 -2.55 5.82 10.65
N SER A 43 -1.50 5.04 10.43
CA SER A 43 -0.37 5.45 9.55
C SER A 43 -0.68 5.20 8.07
N PRO A 44 -0.90 6.24 7.24
CA PRO A 44 -1.14 6.07 5.81
C PRO A 44 0.13 5.68 5.06
N LEU A 45 0.08 4.55 4.34
CA LEU A 45 1.11 4.13 3.39
C LEU A 45 0.59 4.28 1.96
N VAL A 46 1.46 4.75 1.06
CA VAL A 46 1.12 4.92 -0.36
C VAL A 46 1.87 3.91 -1.22
N ARG A 47 1.15 2.99 -1.87
CA ARG A 47 1.73 2.14 -2.91
C ARG A 47 1.88 2.93 -4.21
N VAL A 48 3.12 3.10 -4.68
CA VAL A 48 3.40 3.77 -5.96
C VAL A 48 3.25 2.81 -7.13
N ARG A 49 3.15 3.34 -8.35
CA ARG A 49 2.98 2.51 -9.56
C ARG A 49 4.26 1.85 -10.05
N MET A 50 5.42 2.43 -9.74
CA MET A 50 6.75 1.95 -10.13
C MET A 50 7.81 2.72 -9.33
N THR A 51 9.05 2.22 -9.35
CA THR A 51 10.22 2.96 -8.84
C THR A 51 10.50 4.17 -9.72
N HIS A 52 10.05 5.35 -9.27
CA HIS A 52 10.29 6.62 -9.96
C HIS A 52 10.40 7.75 -8.94
N VAL A 53 11.42 8.60 -9.10
CA VAL A 53 11.74 9.70 -8.17
C VAL A 53 10.53 10.60 -7.90
N ASP A 54 9.83 11.03 -8.95
CA ASP A 54 8.65 11.91 -8.81
C ASP A 54 7.49 11.26 -8.08
N LEU A 55 7.26 9.95 -8.28
CA LEU A 55 6.15 9.25 -7.62
C LEU A 55 6.43 9.13 -6.13
N ILE A 56 7.64 8.69 -5.77
CA ILE A 56 8.06 8.53 -4.37
C ILE A 56 8.07 9.89 -3.67
N LYS A 57 8.69 10.90 -4.29
CA LYS A 57 8.74 12.25 -3.73
C LYS A 57 7.34 12.82 -3.54
N ARG A 58 6.45 12.71 -4.55
CA ARG A 58 5.07 13.21 -4.45
C ARG A 58 4.29 12.50 -3.35
N SER A 59 4.45 11.19 -3.20
CA SER A 59 3.78 10.41 -2.15
C SER A 59 4.17 10.85 -0.76
N LEU A 60 5.46 11.02 -0.53
CA LEU A 60 5.95 11.46 0.78
C LEU A 60 5.72 12.96 1.02
N ASP A 61 5.73 13.79 -0.03
CA ASP A 61 5.43 15.23 0.06
C ASP A 61 3.94 15.49 0.29
N ALA A 62 3.08 14.51 0.02
CA ALA A 62 1.67 14.52 0.39
C ALA A 62 1.44 14.20 1.88
N GLY A 63 2.49 13.88 2.65
CA GLY A 63 2.44 13.58 4.08
C GLY A 63 2.31 12.11 4.44
N ALA A 64 2.52 11.18 3.48
CA ALA A 64 2.44 9.75 3.77
C ALA A 64 3.48 9.35 4.83
N HIS A 65 3.10 8.43 5.73
CA HIS A 65 4.00 7.88 6.76
C HIS A 65 4.95 6.82 6.19
N GLY A 66 4.75 6.44 4.94
CA GLY A 66 5.64 5.57 4.19
C GLY A 66 5.13 5.26 2.79
N ILE A 67 5.92 4.49 2.07
CA ILE A 67 5.63 4.05 0.71
C ILE A 67 5.72 2.54 0.58
N ILE A 68 5.00 1.99 -0.39
CA ILE A 68 5.16 0.61 -0.86
C ILE A 68 5.56 0.68 -2.33
N VAL A 69 6.70 0.10 -2.69
CA VAL A 69 7.22 0.15 -4.06
C VAL A 69 7.15 -1.23 -4.70
N PRO A 70 6.34 -1.42 -5.77
CA PRO A 70 6.17 -2.70 -6.46
C PRO A 70 7.39 -3.08 -7.30
N MET A 71 7.43 -4.35 -7.74
CA MET A 71 8.36 -4.86 -8.75
C MET A 71 9.86 -4.64 -8.44
N ILE A 72 10.26 -4.78 -7.16
CA ILE A 72 11.67 -4.71 -6.77
C ILE A 72 12.36 -6.02 -7.15
N ASN A 73 13.26 -5.95 -8.13
CA ASN A 73 13.89 -7.13 -8.72
C ASN A 73 15.38 -7.25 -8.38
N THR A 74 16.03 -6.14 -8.05
CA THR A 74 17.47 -6.08 -7.82
C THR A 74 17.81 -5.21 -6.61
N ALA A 75 19.01 -5.40 -6.06
CA ALA A 75 19.54 -4.52 -5.01
C ALA A 75 19.70 -3.06 -5.49
N GLU A 76 19.85 -2.83 -6.81
CA GLU A 76 19.90 -1.48 -7.37
C GLU A 76 18.53 -0.81 -7.34
N ASP A 77 17.45 -1.55 -7.64
CA ASP A 77 16.08 -1.03 -7.48
C ASP A 77 15.83 -0.58 -6.04
N ALA A 78 16.22 -1.41 -5.08
CA ALA A 78 16.11 -1.10 -3.66
C ALA A 78 16.93 0.14 -3.26
N ARG A 79 18.18 0.26 -3.72
CA ARG A 79 19.02 1.45 -3.49
C ARG A 79 18.37 2.70 -4.07
N ASN A 80 17.83 2.62 -5.28
CA ASN A 80 17.12 3.74 -5.92
C ASN A 80 15.92 4.18 -5.09
N VAL A 81 15.12 3.25 -4.55
CA VAL A 81 14.01 3.58 -3.65
C VAL A 81 14.50 4.34 -2.42
N VAL A 82 15.55 3.85 -1.74
CA VAL A 82 16.13 4.52 -0.56
C VAL A 82 16.62 5.93 -0.93
N GLN A 83 17.36 6.07 -2.04
CA GLN A 83 17.85 7.36 -2.52
C GLN A 83 16.70 8.34 -2.80
N TYR A 84 15.58 7.88 -3.36
CA TYR A 84 14.43 8.75 -3.65
C TYR A 84 13.56 9.07 -2.44
N ALA A 85 13.59 8.23 -1.39
CA ALA A 85 12.78 8.39 -0.19
C ALA A 85 13.44 9.28 0.88
N LYS A 86 14.78 9.22 1.00
CA LYS A 86 15.54 9.91 2.06
C LYS A 86 16.09 11.26 1.62
N PHE A 87 16.10 12.23 2.53
CA PHE A 87 16.72 13.54 2.35
C PHE A 87 18.27 13.44 2.45
N PRO A 88 19.02 14.40 1.88
CA PRO A 88 20.47 14.50 2.09
C PRO A 88 20.85 14.53 3.59
N PRO A 89 21.96 13.90 4.00
CA PRO A 89 22.95 13.21 3.17
C PRO A 89 22.63 11.73 2.87
N GLN A 90 21.54 11.18 3.40
CA GLN A 90 21.21 9.75 3.28
C GLN A 90 20.60 9.38 1.92
N GLY A 91 20.02 10.36 1.22
CA GLY A 91 19.48 10.20 -0.12
C GLY A 91 19.43 11.53 -0.89
N GLN A 92 18.60 11.56 -1.92
CA GLN A 92 18.50 12.63 -2.92
C GLN A 92 17.11 13.26 -2.96
N ARG A 93 16.22 12.94 -2.01
CA ARG A 93 14.91 13.58 -1.93
C ARG A 93 15.08 15.07 -1.68
N GLY A 94 14.67 15.90 -2.66
CA GLY A 94 14.65 17.35 -2.47
C GLY A 94 13.55 17.77 -1.49
N GLN A 95 13.79 18.79 -0.68
CA GLN A 95 12.74 19.47 0.06
C GLN A 95 12.06 20.46 -0.90
N GLY A 96 10.74 20.32 -1.09
CA GLY A 96 9.97 21.23 -1.96
C GLY A 96 8.54 21.50 -1.51
N SER A 97 8.02 20.66 -0.60
CA SER A 97 6.69 20.82 -0.02
C SER A 97 6.81 21.16 1.47
N ALA A 98 6.09 22.19 1.91
CA ALA A 98 5.90 22.47 3.33
C ALA A 98 4.83 21.57 3.97
N PHE A 99 4.05 20.87 3.15
CA PHE A 99 2.89 20.11 3.61
C PHE A 99 3.21 19.01 4.63
N PRO A 100 4.29 18.20 4.47
CA PRO A 100 4.59 17.18 5.46
C PRO A 100 4.88 17.75 6.85
N GLY A 101 5.58 18.89 6.94
CA GLY A 101 5.78 19.55 8.24
C GLY A 101 4.44 19.87 8.93
N PHE A 102 3.49 20.44 8.18
CA PHE A 102 2.14 20.69 8.70
C PHE A 102 1.39 19.40 9.06
N ALA A 103 1.47 18.36 8.23
CA ALA A 103 0.80 17.09 8.44
C ALA A 103 1.29 16.38 9.72
N PHE A 104 2.58 16.51 10.04
CA PHE A 104 3.21 15.95 11.24
C PHE A 104 3.25 16.93 12.42
N GLY A 105 2.80 18.18 12.24
CA GLY A 105 2.77 19.19 13.29
C GLY A 105 4.16 19.70 13.73
N VAL A 106 5.16 19.67 12.85
CA VAL A 106 6.54 20.08 13.12
C VAL A 106 7.08 21.02 12.04
N ASP A 107 8.15 21.76 12.33
CA ASP A 107 8.85 22.53 11.31
C ASP A 107 9.57 21.62 10.29
N ILE A 108 9.93 22.19 9.14
CA ILE A 108 10.51 21.44 8.03
C ILE A 108 11.89 20.83 8.35
N PRO A 109 12.85 21.55 8.94
CA PRO A 109 14.10 20.94 9.40
C PRO A 109 13.88 19.74 10.33
N THR A 110 13.00 19.87 11.31
CA THR A 110 12.65 18.79 12.25
C THR A 110 12.01 17.62 11.53
N TYR A 111 11.05 17.88 10.63
CA TYR A 111 10.46 16.84 9.78
C TYR A 111 11.52 16.11 8.96
N MET A 112 12.44 16.81 8.31
CA MET A 112 13.46 16.19 7.45
C MET A 112 14.36 15.24 8.24
N ALA A 113 14.77 15.63 9.46
CA ALA A 113 15.57 14.78 10.34
C ALA A 113 14.80 13.52 10.75
N ILE A 114 13.57 13.69 11.27
CA ILE A 114 12.73 12.57 11.73
C ILE A 114 12.32 11.66 10.58
N ALA A 115 12.00 12.21 9.41
CA ALA A 115 11.55 11.47 8.24
C ALA A 115 12.61 10.50 7.72
N ASN A 116 13.88 10.87 7.80
CA ASN A 116 14.99 9.99 7.43
C ASN A 116 15.09 8.77 8.35
N GLU A 117 14.66 8.88 9.61
CA GLU A 117 14.75 7.80 10.58
C GLU A 117 13.47 6.97 10.67
N THR A 118 12.31 7.57 10.42
CA THR A 118 11.02 6.97 10.81
C THR A 118 10.08 6.62 9.65
N LEU A 119 10.24 7.19 8.45
CA LEU A 119 9.36 6.86 7.33
C LEU A 119 9.58 5.42 6.85
N LEU A 120 8.46 4.70 6.67
CA LEU A 120 8.48 3.33 6.18
C LEU A 120 8.75 3.30 4.66
N THR A 121 9.70 2.47 4.25
CA THR A 121 10.15 2.27 2.88
C THR A 121 9.96 0.81 2.46
N CYS A 122 8.71 0.38 2.31
CA CYS A 122 8.39 -1.01 2.04
C CYS A 122 8.73 -1.41 0.58
N LEU A 123 9.62 -2.39 0.42
CA LEU A 123 9.96 -2.97 -0.88
C LEU A 123 9.11 -4.20 -1.15
N GLN A 124 8.53 -4.28 -2.35
CA GLN A 124 7.66 -5.38 -2.74
C GLN A 124 8.34 -6.28 -3.77
N ILE A 125 8.71 -7.47 -3.30
CA ILE A 125 9.27 -8.56 -4.09
C ILE A 125 8.12 -9.40 -4.62
N GLU A 126 7.90 -9.37 -5.94
CA GLU A 126 6.73 -10.01 -6.56
C GLU A 126 7.02 -10.72 -7.90
N SER A 127 8.30 -10.83 -8.26
CA SER A 127 8.75 -11.51 -9.47
C SER A 127 9.75 -12.62 -9.13
N LYS A 128 9.94 -13.57 -10.05
CA LYS A 128 10.95 -14.61 -9.92
C LYS A 128 12.37 -14.03 -9.71
N LEU A 129 12.71 -13.00 -10.48
CA LEU A 129 14.01 -12.32 -10.37
C LEU A 129 14.19 -11.67 -8.99
N GLY A 130 13.13 -11.04 -8.45
CA GLY A 130 13.18 -10.46 -7.11
C GLY A 130 13.37 -11.52 -6.02
N VAL A 131 12.76 -12.71 -6.17
CA VAL A 131 12.96 -13.84 -5.25
C VAL A 131 14.40 -14.34 -5.30
N GLU A 132 14.95 -14.51 -6.50
CA GLU A 132 16.34 -14.95 -6.70
C GLU A 132 17.34 -13.96 -6.07
N ASN A 133 17.01 -12.66 -6.09
CA ASN A 133 17.83 -11.58 -5.54
C ASN A 133 17.43 -11.15 -4.12
N ALA A 134 16.53 -11.88 -3.44
CA ALA A 134 15.93 -11.41 -2.18
C ALA A 134 16.97 -11.10 -1.09
N ASP A 135 18.02 -11.92 -0.96
CA ASP A 135 19.12 -11.68 0.00
C ASP A 135 19.85 -10.36 -0.29
N ALA A 136 20.18 -10.10 -1.56
CA ALA A 136 20.87 -8.88 -1.98
C ALA A 136 19.98 -7.64 -1.84
N ILE A 137 18.67 -7.78 -2.09
CA ILE A 137 17.68 -6.71 -1.89
C ILE A 137 17.56 -6.36 -0.39
N CYS A 138 17.41 -7.38 0.47
CA CYS A 138 17.25 -7.17 1.92
C CYS A 138 18.51 -6.64 2.60
N ALA A 139 19.69 -6.90 2.02
CA ALA A 139 20.98 -6.38 2.50
C ALA A 139 21.17 -4.87 2.26
N VAL A 140 20.31 -4.21 1.48
CA VAL A 140 20.47 -2.78 1.14
C VAL A 140 20.27 -1.89 2.38
N PRO A 141 21.25 -1.05 2.75
CA PRO A 141 21.09 -0.09 3.85
C PRO A 141 20.00 0.95 3.56
N GLY A 142 19.34 1.43 4.62
CA GLY A 142 18.29 2.46 4.53
C GLY A 142 16.89 1.93 4.24
N VAL A 143 16.77 0.62 3.96
CA VAL A 143 15.52 -0.13 4.13
C VAL A 143 15.39 -0.42 5.63
N GLY A 144 14.41 0.16 6.30
CA GLY A 144 14.26 0.06 7.75
C GLY A 144 14.02 -1.37 8.25
N PRO A 145 14.17 -1.62 9.56
CA PRO A 145 13.83 -2.92 10.15
C PRO A 145 12.34 -3.24 9.99
N ASN A 146 11.48 -2.23 9.82
CA ASN A 146 10.03 -2.38 9.63
C ASN A 146 9.61 -2.42 8.15
N ASP A 147 10.58 -2.47 7.24
CA ASP A 147 10.39 -2.24 5.82
C ASP A 147 10.58 -3.51 4.99
N LEU A 148 9.51 -4.31 4.85
CA LEU A 148 9.33 -5.18 3.70
C LEU A 148 7.84 -5.49 3.57
N ALA A 149 7.26 -5.22 2.41
CA ALA A 149 5.88 -5.62 2.12
C ALA A 149 5.92 -6.62 0.97
N LEU A 150 5.79 -7.89 1.28
CA LEU A 150 5.64 -8.96 0.30
C LEU A 150 4.27 -8.82 -0.40
N SER A 151 4.25 -8.94 -1.72
CA SER A 151 3.02 -9.31 -2.42
C SER A 151 3.39 -10.05 -3.69
N ILE A 152 3.55 -11.37 -3.61
CA ILE A 152 3.57 -12.22 -4.80
C ILE A 152 2.23 -12.06 -5.50
N LEU A 153 2.20 -11.50 -6.72
CA LEU A 153 1.24 -11.88 -7.75
C LEU A 153 1.80 -11.59 -9.17
N GLY A 154 2.93 -12.22 -9.53
CA GLY A 154 3.20 -12.59 -10.93
C GLY A 154 2.50 -13.89 -11.36
N TYR A 155 1.98 -14.63 -10.37
CA TYR A 155 1.19 -15.86 -10.48
C TYR A 155 0.10 -15.76 -9.41
N VAL A 156 -1.17 -15.84 -9.81
CA VAL A 156 -2.28 -16.01 -8.85
C VAL A 156 -2.35 -17.49 -8.54
N PRO A 157 -1.87 -17.94 -7.37
CA PRO A 157 -2.09 -19.33 -6.99
C PRO A 157 -3.59 -19.60 -6.95
N VAL A 158 -3.99 -20.79 -7.39
CA VAL A 158 -5.40 -21.20 -7.42
C VAL A 158 -5.92 -21.34 -5.99
N LYS A 159 -5.06 -21.80 -5.08
CA LYS A 159 -5.39 -22.02 -3.66
C LYS A 159 -4.48 -21.27 -2.69
N GLY A 160 -3.23 -21.02 -3.06
CA GLY A 160 -2.24 -20.36 -2.20
C GLY A 160 -1.45 -21.32 -1.31
N ASP A 161 -1.66 -22.62 -1.48
CA ASP A 161 -0.99 -23.73 -0.77
C ASP A 161 -0.05 -24.53 -1.69
N GLU A 162 0.13 -24.09 -2.93
CA GLU A 162 0.99 -24.76 -3.90
C GLU A 162 2.45 -24.77 -3.39
N PRO A 163 3.15 -25.92 -3.42
CA PRO A 163 4.49 -26.03 -2.84
C PRO A 163 5.51 -25.03 -3.40
N GLU A 164 5.42 -24.71 -4.70
CA GLU A 164 6.28 -23.71 -5.32
C GLU A 164 6.05 -22.31 -4.71
N PHE A 165 4.79 -21.95 -4.46
CA PHE A 165 4.42 -20.68 -3.86
C PHE A 165 4.92 -20.60 -2.41
N VAL A 166 4.70 -21.65 -1.61
CA VAL A 166 5.18 -21.71 -0.22
C VAL A 166 6.71 -21.62 -0.15
N ASN A 167 7.43 -22.36 -0.99
CA ASN A 167 8.90 -22.32 -1.04
C ASN A 167 9.43 -20.92 -1.41
N VAL A 168 8.75 -20.21 -2.31
CA VAL A 168 9.13 -18.85 -2.69
C VAL A 168 8.93 -17.87 -1.53
N ILE A 169 7.80 -17.99 -0.82
CA ILE A 169 7.52 -17.21 0.38
C ILE A 169 8.60 -17.41 1.44
N GLU A 170 8.91 -18.67 1.75
CA GLU A 170 9.92 -19.02 2.76
C GLU A 170 11.30 -18.44 2.43
N LYS A 171 11.72 -18.49 1.16
CA LYS A 171 12.98 -17.89 0.72
C LYS A 171 13.06 -16.40 1.02
N ILE A 172 11.98 -15.65 0.76
CA ILE A 172 11.95 -14.21 1.03
C ILE A 172 11.94 -13.96 2.54
N VAL A 173 11.17 -14.72 3.31
CA VAL A 173 11.13 -14.58 4.77
C VAL A 173 12.51 -14.84 5.37
N VAL A 174 13.17 -15.94 5.00
CA VAL A 174 14.52 -16.26 5.48
C VAL A 174 15.52 -15.16 5.12
N ALA A 175 15.50 -14.65 3.87
CA ALA A 175 16.37 -13.55 3.46
C ALA A 175 16.11 -12.29 4.28
N ALA A 176 14.86 -11.89 4.47
CA ALA A 176 14.49 -10.71 5.25
C ALA A 176 14.93 -10.83 6.71
N ARG A 177 14.65 -11.97 7.36
CA ARG A 177 15.05 -12.24 8.75
C ARG A 177 16.57 -12.22 8.94
N LYS A 178 17.33 -12.74 7.98
CA LYS A 178 18.81 -12.71 8.00
C LYS A 178 19.36 -11.28 8.05
N HIS A 179 18.65 -10.30 7.49
CA HIS A 179 19.04 -8.88 7.47
C HIS A 179 18.21 -8.02 8.42
N ASP A 180 17.59 -8.63 9.43
CA ASP A 180 16.75 -7.98 10.44
C ASP A 180 15.64 -7.08 9.85
N LYS A 181 14.99 -7.58 8.77
CA LYS A 181 13.86 -6.92 8.12
C LYS A 181 12.55 -7.62 8.49
N TRP A 182 11.53 -6.83 8.80
CA TRP A 182 10.15 -7.27 8.94
C TRP A 182 9.62 -7.72 7.60
N VAL A 183 8.65 -8.62 7.59
CA VAL A 183 7.97 -9.10 6.39
C VAL A 183 6.47 -8.96 6.58
N GLY A 184 5.85 -8.18 5.70
CA GLY A 184 4.39 -8.05 5.61
C GLY A 184 3.80 -8.83 4.46
N ARG A 185 2.53 -9.24 4.52
CA ARG A 185 1.78 -9.74 3.34
C ARG A 185 0.33 -9.31 3.30
N LEU A 186 -0.30 -9.40 2.12
CA LEU A 186 -1.75 -9.31 1.98
C LEU A 186 -2.43 -10.66 2.29
N SER A 187 -3.57 -10.59 2.98
CA SER A 187 -4.49 -11.70 3.23
C SER A 187 -5.91 -11.29 2.85
N ASN A 188 -6.69 -12.19 2.24
CA ASN A 188 -8.03 -11.84 1.74
C ASN A 188 -9.15 -11.96 2.78
N ASP A 189 -8.88 -12.62 3.91
CA ASP A 189 -9.84 -12.89 4.98
C ASP A 189 -9.12 -13.07 6.33
N GLY A 190 -9.91 -13.06 7.41
CA GLY A 190 -9.40 -13.13 8.78
C GLY A 190 -8.79 -14.49 9.15
N THR A 191 -9.28 -15.59 8.57
CA THR A 191 -8.76 -16.95 8.83
C THR A 191 -7.34 -17.06 8.30
N SER A 192 -7.14 -16.69 7.04
CA SER A 192 -5.84 -16.65 6.38
C SER A 192 -4.90 -15.66 7.08
N ALA A 193 -5.39 -14.48 7.46
CA ALA A 193 -4.58 -13.48 8.15
C ALA A 193 -4.03 -14.00 9.49
N LYS A 194 -4.86 -14.72 10.28
CA LYS A 194 -4.43 -15.33 11.53
C LYS A 194 -3.29 -16.34 11.30
N GLN A 195 -3.41 -17.20 10.30
CA GLN A 195 -2.38 -18.18 9.96
C GLN A 195 -1.10 -17.51 9.46
N HIS A 196 -1.23 -16.45 8.66
CA HIS A 196 -0.07 -15.73 8.15
C HIS A 196 0.71 -15.02 9.25
N LEU A 197 0.07 -14.57 10.34
CA LEU A 197 0.79 -13.98 11.48
C LEU A 197 1.74 -14.97 12.19
N ASP A 198 1.66 -16.28 11.94
CA ASP A 198 2.63 -17.25 12.44
C ASP A 198 4.01 -17.12 11.75
N MET A 199 4.06 -16.47 10.57
CA MET A 199 5.27 -16.34 9.74
C MET A 199 5.66 -14.87 9.48
N PHE A 200 4.68 -13.98 9.34
CA PHE A 200 4.84 -12.58 8.94
C PHE A 200 4.69 -11.65 10.14
N ASP A 201 5.48 -10.57 10.18
CA ASP A 201 5.41 -9.56 11.25
C ASP A 201 4.14 -8.70 11.17
N THR A 202 3.63 -8.55 9.96
CA THR A 202 2.43 -7.76 9.70
C THR A 202 1.61 -8.34 8.57
N VAL A 203 0.30 -8.12 8.62
CA VAL A 203 -0.63 -8.59 7.60
C VAL A 203 -1.58 -7.46 7.24
N ALA A 204 -1.60 -7.11 5.95
CA ALA A 204 -2.68 -6.32 5.38
C ALA A 204 -3.93 -7.21 5.28
N LEU A 205 -4.94 -6.90 6.07
CA LEU A 205 -6.20 -7.64 6.10
C LEU A 205 -7.19 -7.07 5.07
N GLY A 206 -7.26 -7.73 3.92
CA GLY A 206 -8.17 -7.40 2.83
C GLY A 206 -7.93 -6.01 2.24
N TYR A 207 -8.91 -5.55 1.49
CA TYR A 207 -9.01 -4.20 0.96
C TYR A 207 -10.49 -3.88 0.77
N ASP A 208 -10.82 -2.59 0.71
CA ASP A 208 -12.19 -2.06 0.66
C ASP A 208 -13.07 -2.75 -0.39
N VAL A 209 -12.60 -2.85 -1.64
CA VAL A 209 -13.35 -3.47 -2.74
C VAL A 209 -13.64 -4.94 -2.44
N ARG A 210 -12.66 -5.68 -1.90
CA ARG A 210 -12.85 -7.08 -1.53
C ARG A 210 -13.78 -7.24 -0.34
N ALA A 211 -13.65 -6.40 0.69
CA ALA A 211 -14.50 -6.43 1.87
C ALA A 211 -15.97 -6.15 1.50
N ILE A 212 -16.20 -5.12 0.68
CA ILE A 212 -17.52 -4.77 0.15
C ILE A 212 -18.07 -5.91 -0.69
N GLN A 213 -17.29 -6.46 -1.62
CA GLN A 213 -17.71 -7.60 -2.44
C GLN A 213 -18.08 -8.81 -1.58
N ASN A 214 -17.21 -9.21 -0.64
CA ASN A 214 -17.44 -10.36 0.23
C ASN A 214 -18.77 -10.21 0.99
N TRP A 215 -19.00 -9.02 1.58
CA TRP A 215 -20.24 -8.75 2.31
C TRP A 215 -21.46 -8.77 1.39
N TYR A 216 -21.44 -8.04 0.27
CA TYR A 216 -22.57 -8.02 -0.66
C TYR A 216 -22.88 -9.40 -1.24
N PHE A 217 -21.87 -10.19 -1.60
CA PHE A 217 -22.10 -11.54 -2.10
C PHE A 217 -22.76 -12.42 -1.03
N ALA A 218 -22.31 -12.38 0.23
CA ALA A 218 -22.92 -13.14 1.31
C ALA A 218 -24.40 -12.77 1.49
N GLU A 219 -24.72 -11.48 1.61
CA GLU A 219 -26.10 -11.01 1.79
C GLU A 219 -26.99 -11.31 0.58
N LEU A 220 -26.46 -11.17 -0.64
CA LEU A 220 -27.20 -11.50 -1.86
C LEU A 220 -27.50 -13.00 -1.97
N GLN A 221 -26.60 -13.87 -1.52
CA GLN A 221 -26.87 -15.31 -1.48
C GLN A 221 -28.02 -15.63 -0.53
N VAL A 222 -28.05 -15.02 0.66
CA VAL A 222 -29.17 -15.17 1.61
C VAL A 222 -30.46 -14.65 1.00
N ALA A 223 -30.46 -13.44 0.43
CA ALA A 223 -31.65 -12.85 -0.19
C ALA A 223 -32.17 -13.65 -1.39
N ARG A 224 -31.30 -14.40 -2.08
CA ARG A 224 -31.65 -15.28 -3.21
C ARG A 224 -31.96 -16.71 -2.79
N SER A 225 -31.61 -17.12 -1.56
CA SER A 225 -31.89 -18.46 -1.07
C SER A 225 -33.40 -18.62 -0.88
N SER A 226 -34.03 -19.34 -1.80
CA SER A 226 -35.47 -19.53 -1.86
C SER A 226 -35.98 -20.26 -0.61
N GLN A 227 -36.62 -19.55 0.31
CA GLN A 227 -37.59 -20.11 1.27
C GLN A 227 -39.01 -19.53 1.12
N TYR A 228 -39.25 -18.70 0.12
CA TYR A 228 -40.60 -18.24 -0.19
C TYR A 228 -41.23 -19.15 -1.26
N ASP A 229 -42.00 -20.12 -0.80
CA ASP A 229 -43.03 -20.76 -1.61
C ASP A 229 -43.94 -19.65 -2.16
N ARG A 230 -43.89 -19.42 -3.47
CA ARG A 230 -44.75 -18.46 -4.17
C ARG A 230 -46.12 -19.09 -4.51
N SER A 231 -46.61 -20.03 -3.71
CA SER A 231 -48.02 -20.42 -3.72
C SER A 231 -48.88 -19.28 -3.16
N PHE A 232 -49.08 -18.23 -3.95
CA PHE A 232 -50.18 -17.30 -3.73
C PHE A 232 -51.48 -18.07 -3.97
N LYS A 233 -52.30 -18.20 -2.91
CA LYS A 233 -53.73 -18.52 -3.00
C LYS A 233 -54.51 -17.32 -3.54
#